data_AF-A0A6J5IN78-F1
#
_entry.id   AF-A0A6J5IN78-F1
#
_cell.length_a   1.000
_cell.length_b   1.000
_cell.length_c   1.000
_cell.angle_alpha   90.00
_cell.angle_beta   90.00
_cell.angle_gamma   90.00
#
_symmetry.space_group_name_H-M   'P 1'
#
loop_
_entity.id
_entity.type
_entity.pdbx_description
1 polymer ?
#
loop_
_entity_poly.entity_id
_entity_poly.type
_entity_poly.pdbx_seq_one_letter_code
_entity_poly.pdbx_strand_id
1 'polypeptide(L)'
;MSLTVHQYIMADVRTTGVFGERGLGMHTLKFSTTFDIANQHPAHPAGMFIDSLRASVWLHSANQGRLLLGPAEFEQPLIVRRLNHAMSQPSLLRVMFSDRQLLALEELRGGGGLVFEVEIIGLAHAPNDTHPVAESVRVEVNLSDWVKVLESLGVADSFVVGVEAPLDAPPQMAHAIEYLKKARRALAAGEYEQTVSFCRLSLDSLKEASPLLEQLSESVRGGKSQDFSKLQRAAALYNVVRNYTNLGHHLDGAGKPVLFSRRDAVMVLTTTASLAGMVAELESTPTDNAK
;
A
#
# COMPACT_ATOMS: atom_id res chain seq x y z
N MET A 1 14.02 26.12 -3.25
CA MET A 1 12.70 25.98 -3.88
C MET A 1 11.83 27.02 -3.24
N SER A 2 11.26 27.89 -4.06
CA SER A 2 10.86 29.24 -3.66
C SER A 2 9.54 29.61 -4.34
N LEU A 3 8.55 29.99 -3.54
CA LEU A 3 7.31 30.55 -4.07
C LEU A 3 7.57 31.98 -4.55
N THR A 4 7.32 32.25 -5.82
CA THR A 4 7.56 33.55 -6.46
C THR A 4 6.28 34.18 -6.99
N VAL A 5 6.10 35.49 -6.78
CA VAL A 5 5.13 36.30 -7.53
C VAL A 5 5.90 37.16 -8.52
N HIS A 6 5.67 36.96 -9.82
CA HIS A 6 6.52 37.50 -10.88
C HIS A 6 8.01 37.13 -10.63
N GLN A 7 8.87 38.14 -10.51
CA GLN A 7 10.32 37.99 -10.24
C GLN A 7 10.67 38.09 -8.74
N TYR A 8 9.68 38.16 -7.85
CA TYR A 8 9.91 38.38 -6.43
C TYR A 8 9.70 37.08 -5.64
N ILE A 9 10.75 36.66 -4.94
CA ILE A 9 10.67 35.57 -3.98
C ILE A 9 9.80 36.03 -2.80
N MET A 10 8.79 35.23 -2.49
CA MET A 10 7.86 35.45 -1.37
C MET A 10 8.27 34.63 -0.16
N ALA A 11 8.56 33.35 -0.38
CA ALA A 11 9.10 32.46 0.65
C ALA A 11 9.91 31.33 0.03
N ASP A 12 10.98 30.92 0.70
CA ASP A 12 11.61 29.63 0.45
C ASP A 12 10.83 28.54 1.20
N VAL A 13 10.62 27.40 0.56
CA VAL A 13 9.87 26.28 1.11
C VAL A 13 10.81 25.11 1.36
N ARG A 14 10.76 24.57 2.58
CA ARG A 14 11.59 23.44 3.00
C ARG A 14 10.74 22.46 3.80
N THR A 15 10.83 21.18 3.48
CA THR A 15 10.17 20.13 4.26
C THR A 15 11.23 19.35 5.03
N THR A 16 11.14 19.37 6.35
CA THR A 16 12.22 18.91 7.25
C THR A 16 11.96 17.54 7.84
N GLY A 17 10.74 17.03 7.77
CA GLY A 17 10.42 15.72 8.33
C GLY A 17 9.05 15.19 7.93
N VAL A 18 8.91 13.88 8.08
CA VAL A 18 7.67 13.12 7.85
C VAL A 18 7.35 12.33 9.11
N PHE A 19 6.10 12.39 9.55
CA PHE A 19 5.63 11.74 10.78
C PHE A 19 4.33 10.99 10.49
N GLY A 20 4.10 9.87 11.17
CA GLY A 20 2.81 9.18 11.13
C GLY A 20 1.89 9.66 12.25
N GLU A 21 0.60 9.62 11.98
CA GLU A 21 -0.44 9.72 12.99
C GLU A 21 -1.52 8.69 12.71
N ARG A 22 -1.92 7.98 13.78
CA ARG A 22 -3.02 7.01 13.74
C ARG A 22 -4.35 7.73 13.91
N GLY A 23 -5.28 7.50 12.99
CA GLY A 23 -6.69 7.83 13.14
C GLY A 23 -7.56 6.58 13.34
N LEU A 24 -8.85 6.78 13.58
CA LEU A 24 -9.81 5.69 13.67
C LEU A 24 -10.12 5.14 12.27
N GLY A 25 -9.47 4.05 11.87
CA GLY A 25 -9.68 3.41 10.56
C GLY A 25 -9.01 4.13 9.38
N MET A 26 -8.02 4.99 9.67
CA MET A 26 -7.27 5.74 8.67
C MET A 26 -5.85 6.02 9.17
N HIS A 27 -4.95 6.23 8.22
CA HIS A 27 -3.56 6.63 8.48
C HIS A 27 -3.33 8.04 7.96
N THR A 28 -2.51 8.82 8.67
CA THR A 28 -2.14 10.17 8.26
C THR A 28 -0.63 10.30 8.23
N LEU A 29 -0.06 10.77 7.13
CA LEU A 29 1.31 11.29 7.11
C LEU A 29 1.28 12.80 7.30
N LYS A 30 2.15 13.30 8.19
CA LYS A 30 2.36 14.72 8.43
C LYS A 30 3.72 15.13 7.88
N PHE A 31 3.75 16.12 7.00
CA PHE A 31 4.96 16.72 6.47
C PHE A 31 5.20 18.05 7.18
N SER A 32 6.28 18.14 7.95
CA SER A 32 6.69 19.39 8.60
C SER A 32 7.37 20.28 7.56
N THR A 33 6.67 21.34 7.18
CA THR A 33 7.08 22.25 6.11
C THR A 33 7.26 23.64 6.68
N THR A 34 8.38 24.28 6.38
CA THR A 34 8.73 25.61 6.82
C THR A 34 8.75 26.56 5.63
N PHE A 35 8.13 27.72 5.82
CA PHE A 35 8.10 28.82 4.87
C PHE A 35 8.98 29.95 5.39
N ASP A 36 10.13 30.14 4.78
CA ASP A 36 11.05 31.23 5.11
C ASP A 36 10.69 32.46 4.28
N ILE A 37 9.86 33.30 4.88
CA ILE A 37 9.26 34.48 4.26
C ILE A 37 10.31 35.56 4.06
N ALA A 38 10.41 36.04 2.83
CA ALA A 38 11.37 37.07 2.43
C ALA A 38 11.01 38.46 2.97
N ASN A 39 12.04 39.28 3.17
CA ASN A 39 11.90 40.69 3.55
C ASN A 39 11.21 41.49 2.44
N GLN A 40 10.33 42.40 2.84
CA GLN A 40 9.82 43.45 1.99
C GLN A 40 10.86 44.58 1.89
N HIS A 41 11.47 44.73 0.72
CA HIS A 41 12.32 45.87 0.44
C HIS A 41 11.46 47.10 0.06
N PRO A 42 11.78 48.32 0.53
CA PRO A 42 11.00 49.54 0.22
C PRO A 42 10.82 49.81 -1.28
N ALA A 43 11.78 49.38 -2.10
CA ALA A 43 11.74 49.52 -3.57
C ALA A 43 10.82 48.51 -4.27
N HIS A 44 10.30 47.50 -3.57
CA HIS A 44 9.45 46.47 -4.17
C HIS A 44 7.96 46.83 -4.06
N PRO A 45 7.11 46.37 -5.00
CA PRO A 45 5.67 46.58 -4.92
C PRO A 45 5.09 46.04 -3.60
N ALA A 46 4.31 46.89 -2.93
CA ALA A 46 3.56 46.51 -1.73
C ALA A 46 2.32 45.68 -2.12
N GLY A 47 1.74 44.98 -1.14
CA GLY A 47 0.46 44.29 -1.31
C GLY A 47 0.51 42.98 -2.08
N MET A 48 1.71 42.43 -2.37
CA MET A 48 1.82 41.07 -2.93
C MET A 48 1.68 40.02 -1.83
N PHE A 49 0.85 39.01 -2.06
CA PHE A 49 0.68 37.87 -1.16
C PHE A 49 0.24 36.62 -1.94
N ILE A 50 0.40 35.45 -1.32
CA ILE A 50 -0.10 34.18 -1.83
C ILE A 50 -1.06 33.62 -0.79
N ASP A 51 -2.24 33.20 -1.23
CA ASP A 51 -3.24 32.54 -0.40
C ASP A 51 -3.72 31.23 -1.03
N SER A 52 -4.78 30.66 -0.44
CA SER A 52 -5.47 29.48 -0.99
C SER A 52 -4.53 28.29 -1.23
N LEU A 53 -3.51 28.17 -0.38
CA LEU A 53 -2.50 27.13 -0.50
C LEU A 53 -3.14 25.75 -0.39
N ARG A 54 -2.79 24.87 -1.33
CA ARG A 54 -3.12 23.45 -1.37
C ARG A 54 -1.86 22.66 -1.61
N ALA A 55 -1.84 21.41 -1.20
CA ALA A 55 -0.74 20.53 -1.49
C ALA A 55 -1.22 19.20 -2.06
N SER A 56 -0.35 18.57 -2.84
CA SER A 56 -0.48 17.17 -3.28
C SER A 56 0.80 16.45 -2.93
N VAL A 57 0.67 15.25 -2.38
CA VAL A 57 1.82 14.40 -2.06
C VAL A 57 1.92 13.30 -3.09
N TRP A 58 3.11 13.19 -3.64
CA TRP A 58 3.46 12.19 -4.64
C TRP A 58 4.60 11.33 -4.13
N LEU A 59 4.68 10.11 -4.63
CA LEU A 59 5.77 9.19 -4.39
C LEU A 59 6.58 9.00 -5.66
N HIS A 60 7.91 9.00 -5.55
CA HIS A 60 8.82 8.60 -6.62
C HIS A 60 9.15 7.12 -6.48
N SER A 61 8.84 6.35 -7.52
CA SER A 61 9.24 4.96 -7.70
C SER A 61 10.23 4.86 -8.85
N ALA A 62 11.31 4.08 -8.66
CA ALA A 62 12.33 3.87 -9.69
C ALA A 62 11.75 3.28 -10.99
N ASN A 63 10.71 2.45 -10.88
CA ASN A 63 10.14 1.71 -12.01
C ASN A 63 8.86 2.33 -12.57
N GLN A 64 8.12 3.09 -11.77
CA GLN A 64 6.78 3.59 -12.12
C GLN A 64 6.69 5.12 -12.20
N GLY A 65 7.79 5.83 -11.96
CA GLY A 65 7.81 7.30 -11.98
C GLY A 65 7.08 7.90 -10.78
N ARG A 66 6.33 8.98 -11.01
CA ARG A 66 5.63 9.76 -9.96
C ARG A 66 4.20 9.24 -9.78
N LEU A 67 3.88 8.75 -8.58
CA LEU A 67 2.57 8.20 -8.21
C LEU A 67 1.87 9.10 -7.20
N LEU A 68 0.59 9.41 -7.40
CA LEU A 68 -0.16 10.26 -6.48
C LEU A 68 -0.52 9.47 -5.22
N LEU A 69 -0.06 9.94 -4.04
CA LEU A 69 -0.53 9.41 -2.76
C LEU A 69 -1.88 10.04 -2.40
N GLY A 70 -2.01 11.35 -2.57
CA GLY A 70 -3.26 12.05 -2.35
C GLY A 70 -3.08 13.56 -2.13
N PRO A 71 -4.20 14.30 -2.02
CA PRO A 71 -4.16 15.69 -1.61
C PRO A 71 -3.71 15.80 -0.14
N ALA A 72 -2.95 16.86 0.16
CA ALA A 72 -2.55 17.22 1.50
C ALA A 72 -3.16 18.55 1.92
N GLU A 73 -3.58 18.60 3.18
CA GLU A 73 -4.21 19.77 3.78
C GLU A 73 -3.29 20.42 4.80
N PHE A 74 -3.26 21.75 4.81
CA PHE A 74 -2.56 22.50 5.85
C PHE A 74 -3.36 22.46 7.14
N GLU A 75 -2.69 22.22 8.27
CA GLU A 75 -3.34 22.19 9.58
C GLU A 75 -4.00 23.53 9.95
N GLN A 76 -3.44 24.64 9.46
CA GLN A 76 -3.99 25.98 9.60
C GLN A 76 -3.93 26.71 8.26
N PRO A 77 -4.90 27.60 7.97
CA PRO A 77 -4.81 28.49 6.82
C PRO A 77 -3.50 29.29 6.86
N LEU A 78 -2.81 29.33 5.73
CA LEU A 78 -1.52 30.01 5.60
C LEU A 78 -1.61 31.05 4.48
N ILE A 79 -1.21 32.29 4.80
CA ILE A 79 -1.05 33.37 3.83
C ILE A 79 0.43 33.73 3.82
N VAL A 80 1.07 33.60 2.66
CA VAL A 80 2.47 33.96 2.47
C VAL A 80 2.53 35.39 1.94
N ARG A 81 3.02 36.31 2.75
CA ARG A 81 3.25 37.70 2.36
C ARG A 81 4.60 38.15 2.88
N ARG A 82 5.31 38.97 2.11
CA ARG A 82 6.57 39.55 2.58
C ARG A 82 6.30 40.46 3.78
N LEU A 83 7.21 40.45 4.74
CA LEU A 83 7.13 41.23 5.97
C LEU A 83 8.34 42.16 6.07
N ASN A 84 8.28 43.16 6.95
CA ASN A 84 9.42 44.06 7.18
C ASN A 84 10.67 43.34 7.69
N HIS A 85 10.49 42.17 8.31
CA HIS A 85 11.55 41.31 8.81
C HIS A 85 11.31 39.86 8.40
N ALA A 86 12.40 39.14 8.16
CA ALA A 86 12.36 37.80 7.65
C ALA A 86 11.83 36.91 8.76
N MET A 87 10.92 36.02 8.40
CA MET A 87 10.26 35.17 9.37
C MET A 87 10.18 33.76 8.81
N SER A 88 10.45 32.79 9.67
CA SER A 88 10.23 31.39 9.36
C SER A 88 8.89 30.98 9.95
N GLN A 89 7.96 30.53 9.10
CA GLN A 89 6.63 30.09 9.52
C GLN A 89 6.51 28.58 9.34
N PRO A 90 6.44 27.79 10.43
CA PRO A 90 6.22 26.36 10.32
C PRO A 90 4.76 26.07 9.97
N SER A 91 4.54 24.99 9.24
CA SER A 91 3.23 24.45 8.91
C SER A 91 3.28 22.92 8.82
N LEU A 92 2.18 22.28 9.15
CA LEU A 92 2.01 20.84 9.02
C LEU A 92 1.03 20.55 7.89
N LEU A 93 1.51 19.78 6.92
CA LEU A 93 0.72 19.24 5.82
C LEU A 93 0.29 17.82 6.16
N ARG A 94 -1.00 17.53 6.09
CA ARG A 94 -1.59 16.23 6.43
C ARG A 94 -2.13 15.56 5.17
N VAL A 95 -1.63 14.37 4.86
CA VAL A 95 -2.22 13.49 3.83
C VAL A 95 -2.81 12.27 4.51
N MET A 96 -4.09 12.05 4.26
CA MET A 96 -4.80 10.87 4.73
C MET A 96 -4.75 9.78 3.67
N PHE A 97 -4.57 8.55 4.11
CA PHE A 97 -4.49 7.40 3.22
C PHE A 97 -5.04 6.14 3.89
N SER A 98 -5.44 5.19 3.06
CA SER A 98 -6.03 3.91 3.45
C SER A 98 -4.98 2.83 3.67
N ASP A 99 -5.38 1.74 4.33
CA ASP A 99 -4.56 0.54 4.50
C ASP A 99 -4.04 -0.03 3.16
N ARG A 100 -4.83 0.10 2.08
CA ARG A 100 -4.41 -0.33 0.75
C ARG A 100 -3.28 0.54 0.19
N GLN A 101 -3.33 1.83 0.44
CA GLN A 101 -2.26 2.74 0.03
C GLN A 101 -1.02 2.53 0.90
N LEU A 102 -1.18 2.22 2.19
CA LEU A 102 -0.07 1.83 3.07
C LEU A 102 0.64 0.56 2.56
N LEU A 103 -0.14 -0.46 2.19
CA LEU A 103 0.40 -1.68 1.56
C LEU A 103 1.19 -1.37 0.29
N ALA A 104 0.61 -0.58 -0.61
CA ALA A 104 1.27 -0.21 -1.86
C ALA A 104 2.55 0.60 -1.59
N LEU A 105 2.56 1.46 -0.57
CA LEU A 105 3.77 2.16 -0.13
C LEU A 105 4.85 1.18 0.34
N GLU A 106 4.49 0.18 1.14
CA GLU A 106 5.42 -0.85 1.62
C GLU A 106 5.97 -1.72 0.48
N GLU A 107 5.14 -2.06 -0.50
CA GLU A 107 5.56 -2.80 -1.68
C GLU A 107 6.53 -1.97 -2.54
N LEU A 108 6.18 -0.72 -2.83
CA LEU A 108 7.02 0.20 -3.60
C LEU A 108 8.35 0.50 -2.90
N ARG A 109 8.36 0.48 -1.57
CA ARG A 109 9.57 0.61 -0.74
C ARG A 109 10.53 -0.55 -0.94
N GLY A 110 10.02 -1.77 -1.12
CA GLY A 110 10.81 -2.97 -1.34
C GLY A 110 11.90 -3.22 -0.27
N GLY A 111 11.67 -2.79 0.97
CA GLY A 111 12.67 -2.87 2.04
C GLY A 111 13.61 -1.67 2.19
N GLY A 112 13.60 -0.72 1.25
CA GLY A 112 14.41 0.50 1.27
C GLY A 112 13.77 1.70 1.98
N GLY A 113 14.17 2.91 1.57
CA GLY A 113 13.53 4.18 1.92
C GLY A 113 12.48 4.61 0.89
N LEU A 114 11.82 5.73 1.14
CA LEU A 114 10.82 6.33 0.25
C LEU A 114 11.22 7.76 -0.12
N VAL A 115 10.88 8.18 -1.34
CA VAL A 115 11.09 9.56 -1.79
C VAL A 115 9.74 10.16 -2.11
N PHE A 116 9.33 11.13 -1.31
CA PHE A 116 8.12 11.89 -1.53
C PHE A 116 8.42 13.19 -2.28
N GLU A 117 7.44 13.68 -3.01
CA GLU A 117 7.41 15.04 -3.54
C GLU A 117 6.13 15.72 -3.09
N VAL A 118 6.29 16.84 -2.38
CA VAL A 118 5.21 17.69 -1.90
C VAL A 118 5.09 18.86 -2.86
N GLU A 119 4.04 18.85 -3.67
CA GLU A 119 3.72 19.92 -4.61
C GLU A 119 2.73 20.86 -3.96
N ILE A 120 3.14 22.11 -3.76
CA ILE A 120 2.34 23.17 -3.13
C ILE A 120 1.89 24.12 -4.23
N ILE A 121 0.58 24.35 -4.31
CA ILE A 121 -0.05 25.23 -5.28
C ILE A 121 -0.79 26.32 -4.51
N GLY A 122 -0.74 27.55 -4.99
CA GLY A 122 -1.41 28.69 -4.40
C GLY A 122 -1.92 29.67 -5.44
N LEU A 123 -2.61 30.70 -4.95
CA LEU A 123 -3.03 31.83 -5.76
C LEU A 123 -2.22 33.06 -5.36
N ALA A 124 -1.37 33.54 -6.26
CA ALA A 124 -0.57 34.73 -6.07
C ALA A 124 -1.37 35.97 -6.48
N HIS A 125 -1.34 36.98 -5.62
CA HIS A 125 -1.96 38.28 -5.85
C HIS A 125 -0.88 39.33 -5.95
N ALA A 126 -0.95 40.11 -7.01
CA ALA A 126 -0.18 41.33 -7.23
C ALA A 126 -1.16 42.51 -7.42
N PRO A 127 -0.70 43.77 -7.33
CA PRO A 127 -1.61 44.93 -7.37
C PRO A 127 -2.60 44.96 -8.53
N ASN A 128 -2.25 44.37 -9.68
CA ASN A 128 -3.06 44.42 -10.91
C ASN A 128 -3.34 43.04 -11.51
N ASP A 129 -2.98 41.95 -10.83
CA ASP A 129 -3.08 40.61 -11.40
C ASP A 129 -3.16 39.53 -10.33
N THR A 130 -3.77 38.41 -10.69
CA THR A 130 -3.86 37.20 -9.85
C THR A 130 -3.55 35.99 -10.73
N HIS A 131 -2.52 35.21 -10.37
CA HIS A 131 -2.10 34.03 -11.14
C HIS A 131 -1.75 32.85 -10.22
N PRO A 132 -1.88 31.61 -10.70
CA PRO A 132 -1.49 30.44 -9.92
C PRO A 132 0.04 30.39 -9.76
N VAL A 133 0.47 29.91 -8.60
CA VAL A 133 1.88 29.59 -8.31
C VAL A 133 1.99 28.15 -7.86
N ALA A 134 3.08 27.49 -8.22
CA ALA A 134 3.34 26.12 -7.82
C ALA A 134 4.83 25.95 -7.49
N GLU A 135 5.12 25.12 -6.49
CA GLU A 135 6.47 24.74 -6.09
C GLU A 135 6.48 23.30 -5.57
N SER A 136 7.54 22.54 -5.86
CA SER A 136 7.64 21.13 -5.49
C SER A 136 8.86 20.89 -4.63
N VAL A 137 8.68 20.31 -3.44
CA VAL A 137 9.76 19.97 -2.52
C VAL A 137 9.90 18.45 -2.42
N ARG A 138 11.11 17.94 -2.66
CA ARG A 138 11.42 16.51 -2.48
C ARG A 138 11.84 16.22 -1.04
N VAL A 139 11.39 15.08 -0.53
CA VAL A 139 11.65 14.62 0.83
C VAL A 139 12.04 13.15 0.78
N GLU A 140 13.28 12.87 1.15
CA GLU A 140 13.77 11.50 1.26
C GLU A 140 13.60 11.01 2.69
N VAL A 141 12.92 9.88 2.86
CA VAL A 141 12.72 9.21 4.13
C VAL A 141 13.50 7.91 4.09
N ASN A 142 14.60 7.85 4.83
CA ASN A 142 15.40 6.63 4.95
C ASN A 142 14.61 5.52 5.68
N LEU A 143 15.11 4.28 5.59
CA LEU A 143 14.48 3.11 6.21
C LEU A 143 14.23 3.30 7.71
N SER A 144 15.23 3.78 8.46
CA SER A 144 15.11 3.91 9.92
C SER A 144 14.06 4.93 10.34
N ASP A 145 13.91 6.03 9.60
CA ASP A 145 12.91 7.04 9.88
C ASP A 145 11.52 6.57 9.43
N TRP A 146 11.45 5.82 8.32
CA TRP A 146 10.20 5.21 7.88
C TRP A 146 9.67 4.17 8.88
N VAL A 147 10.55 3.36 9.50
CA VAL A 147 10.14 2.42 10.56
C VAL A 147 9.47 3.16 11.72
N LYS A 148 10.04 4.28 12.17
CA LYS A 148 9.41 5.13 13.20
C LYS A 148 8.06 5.69 12.75
N VAL A 149 7.93 6.05 11.47
CA VAL A 149 6.64 6.45 10.89
C VAL A 149 5.63 5.31 11.00
N LEU A 150 5.97 4.08 10.60
CA LEU A 150 5.10 2.91 10.73
C LEU A 150 4.66 2.63 12.17
N GLU A 151 5.58 2.77 13.14
CA GLU A 151 5.26 2.67 14.57
C GLU A 151 4.23 3.72 14.98
N SER A 152 4.44 4.99 14.60
CA SER A 152 3.50 6.09 14.92
C SER A 152 2.14 5.97 14.22
N LEU A 153 2.06 5.26 13.09
CA LEU A 153 0.81 4.90 12.42
C LEU A 153 0.04 3.79 13.16
N GLY A 154 0.65 3.15 14.17
CA GLY A 154 0.09 2.00 14.89
C GLY A 154 0.08 0.72 14.06
N VAL A 155 0.91 0.64 13.02
CA VAL A 155 1.01 -0.51 12.10
C VAL A 155 1.89 -1.60 12.69
N ALA A 156 2.74 -1.26 13.68
CA ALA A 156 3.58 -2.23 14.38
C ALA A 156 2.79 -3.39 15.02
N ASP A 157 1.51 -3.18 15.36
CA ASP A 157 0.65 -4.18 15.98
C ASP A 157 -0.30 -4.90 14.99
N SER A 158 -0.31 -4.51 13.70
CA SER A 158 -1.14 -5.12 12.67
C SER A 158 -0.45 -5.12 11.32
N PHE A 159 -0.01 -6.30 10.88
CA PHE A 159 0.51 -6.48 9.53
C PHE A 159 -0.66 -6.63 8.57
N VAL A 160 -0.78 -5.69 7.63
CA VAL A 160 -1.58 -5.93 6.43
C VAL A 160 -0.68 -6.70 5.48
N VAL A 161 -1.05 -7.94 5.15
CA VAL A 161 -0.41 -8.70 4.08
C VAL A 161 -1.39 -8.69 2.91
N GLY A 162 -1.07 -7.90 1.89
CA GLY A 162 -1.79 -7.96 0.63
C GLY A 162 -1.51 -9.30 -0.03
N VAL A 163 -2.51 -10.18 -0.08
CA VAL A 163 -2.44 -11.38 -0.90
C VAL A 163 -3.13 -11.08 -2.21
N GLU A 164 -2.34 -10.81 -3.23
CA GLU A 164 -2.87 -10.54 -4.57
C GLU A 164 -3.34 -11.83 -5.22
N ALA A 165 -4.54 -11.78 -5.82
CA ALA A 165 -4.92 -12.82 -6.76
C ALA A 165 -4.14 -12.54 -8.06
N PRO A 166 -3.39 -13.51 -8.63
CA PRO A 166 -2.62 -13.28 -9.85
C PRO A 166 -3.58 -12.91 -10.98
N LEU A 167 -3.64 -11.63 -11.34
CA LEU A 167 -4.55 -11.12 -12.38
C LEU A 167 -4.09 -11.55 -13.78
N ASP A 168 -2.79 -11.74 -13.95
CA ASP A 168 -2.13 -12.26 -15.16
C ASP A 168 -1.94 -13.78 -15.11
N ALA A 169 -2.73 -14.49 -14.30
CA ALA A 169 -2.63 -15.95 -14.23
C ALA A 169 -2.89 -16.60 -15.60
N PRO A 170 -2.19 -17.70 -15.94
CA PRO A 170 -2.44 -18.45 -17.14
C PRO A 170 -3.93 -18.79 -17.32
N PRO A 171 -4.47 -18.80 -18.57
CA PRO A 171 -5.89 -19.05 -18.81
C PRO A 171 -6.44 -20.33 -18.18
N GLN A 172 -5.61 -21.38 -18.07
CA GLN A 172 -5.97 -22.63 -17.40
C GLN A 172 -6.36 -22.46 -15.92
N MET A 173 -5.88 -21.40 -15.25
CA MET A 173 -6.18 -21.10 -13.84
C MET A 173 -7.43 -20.23 -13.65
N ALA A 174 -8.14 -19.85 -14.72
CA ALA A 174 -9.26 -18.90 -14.65
C ALA A 174 -10.33 -19.29 -13.61
N HIS A 175 -10.68 -20.57 -13.53
CA HIS A 175 -11.65 -21.07 -12.55
C HIS A 175 -11.16 -20.95 -11.11
N ALA A 176 -9.88 -21.26 -10.85
CA ALA A 176 -9.28 -21.09 -9.53
C ALA A 176 -9.36 -19.63 -9.05
N ILE A 177 -9.08 -18.68 -9.96
CA ILE A 177 -9.16 -17.23 -9.67
C ILE A 177 -10.61 -16.77 -9.49
N GLU A 178 -11.55 -17.29 -10.27
CA GLU A 178 -12.96 -17.00 -10.11
C GLU A 178 -13.48 -17.42 -8.73
N TYR A 179 -13.10 -18.62 -8.27
CA TYR A 179 -13.45 -19.09 -6.93
C TYR A 179 -12.81 -18.26 -5.81
N LEU A 180 -11.57 -17.78 -5.98
CA LEU A 180 -10.97 -16.83 -5.03
C LEU A 180 -11.75 -15.52 -4.95
N LYS A 181 -12.21 -14.99 -6.10
CA LYS A 181 -13.07 -13.79 -6.13
C LYS A 181 -14.40 -14.04 -5.42
N LYS A 182 -15.02 -15.22 -5.59
CA LYS A 182 -16.24 -15.62 -4.88
C LYS A 182 -15.99 -15.75 -3.38
N ALA A 183 -14.91 -16.41 -2.96
CA ALA A 183 -14.52 -16.56 -1.56
C ALA A 183 -14.32 -15.19 -0.89
N ARG A 184 -13.65 -14.24 -1.56
CA ARG A 184 -13.49 -12.87 -1.05
C ARG A 184 -14.83 -12.16 -0.82
N ARG A 185 -15.80 -12.34 -1.73
CA ARG A 185 -17.15 -11.75 -1.59
C ARG A 185 -17.91 -12.39 -0.43
N ALA A 186 -17.88 -13.71 -0.31
CA ALA A 186 -18.50 -14.44 0.80
C ALA A 186 -17.92 -14.00 2.15
N LEU A 187 -16.59 -13.81 2.25
CA LEU A 187 -15.94 -13.32 3.47
C LEU A 187 -16.42 -11.92 3.85
N ALA A 188 -16.55 -11.03 2.86
CA ALA A 188 -17.07 -9.68 3.07
C ALA A 188 -18.56 -9.68 3.51
N ALA A 189 -19.33 -10.67 3.08
CA ALA A 189 -20.73 -10.88 3.48
C ALA A 189 -20.89 -11.57 4.85
N GLY A 190 -19.80 -12.01 5.49
CA GLY A 190 -19.84 -12.76 6.74
C GLY A 190 -20.19 -14.25 6.57
N GLU A 191 -20.17 -14.76 5.34
CA GLU A 191 -20.49 -16.15 5.00
C GLU A 191 -19.22 -17.02 5.09
N TYR A 192 -18.79 -17.34 6.31
CA TYR A 192 -17.50 -18.00 6.55
C TYR A 192 -17.43 -19.43 6.00
N GLU A 193 -18.49 -20.22 6.16
CA GLU A 193 -18.61 -21.57 5.56
C GLU A 193 -18.46 -21.52 4.04
N GLN A 194 -19.19 -20.60 3.42
CA GLN A 194 -19.20 -20.42 1.98
C GLN A 194 -17.83 -19.92 1.48
N THR A 195 -17.13 -19.10 2.28
CA THR A 195 -15.75 -18.67 2.02
C THR A 195 -14.83 -19.88 1.93
N VAL A 196 -14.87 -20.77 2.93
CA VAL A 196 -14.02 -21.97 2.97
C VAL A 196 -14.37 -22.94 1.83
N SER A 197 -15.67 -23.12 1.54
CA SER A 197 -16.14 -23.92 0.41
C SER A 197 -15.61 -23.40 -0.94
N PHE A 198 -15.67 -22.08 -1.18
CA PHE A 198 -15.08 -21.51 -2.40
C PHE A 198 -13.55 -21.61 -2.44
N CYS A 199 -12.86 -21.50 -1.30
CA CYS A 199 -11.42 -21.76 -1.25
C CYS A 199 -11.09 -23.21 -1.61
N ARG A 200 -11.89 -24.17 -1.16
CA ARG A 200 -11.74 -25.58 -1.55
C ARG A 200 -11.87 -25.78 -3.06
N LEU A 201 -12.93 -25.22 -3.65
CA LEU A 201 -13.13 -25.29 -5.10
C LEU A 201 -11.97 -24.64 -5.87
N SER A 202 -11.42 -23.53 -5.36
CA SER A 202 -10.21 -22.93 -5.92
C SER A 202 -9.01 -23.88 -5.87
N LEU A 203 -8.74 -24.50 -4.72
CA LEU A 203 -7.64 -25.46 -4.56
C LEU A 203 -7.79 -26.68 -5.46
N ASP A 204 -9.01 -27.19 -5.65
CA ASP A 204 -9.30 -28.30 -6.57
C ASP A 204 -9.04 -27.87 -8.03
N SER A 205 -9.52 -26.70 -8.43
CA SER A 205 -9.24 -26.14 -9.76
C SER A 205 -7.74 -25.85 -9.99
N LEU A 206 -6.98 -25.43 -8.97
CA LEU A 206 -5.54 -25.24 -9.07
C LEU A 206 -4.80 -26.54 -9.40
N LYS A 207 -5.21 -27.66 -8.77
CA LYS A 207 -4.62 -28.96 -9.04
C LYS A 207 -4.90 -29.41 -10.46
N GLU A 208 -6.13 -29.23 -10.94
CA GLU A 208 -6.50 -29.55 -12.32
C GLU A 208 -5.75 -28.68 -13.33
N ALA A 209 -5.47 -27.42 -13.00
CA ALA A 209 -4.79 -26.47 -13.88
C ALA A 209 -3.25 -26.64 -13.92
N SER A 210 -2.63 -27.33 -12.95
CA SER A 210 -1.18 -27.50 -12.87
C SER A 210 -0.78 -28.97 -12.67
N PRO A 211 -0.40 -29.68 -13.75
CA PRO A 211 0.12 -31.03 -13.66
C PRO A 211 1.37 -31.14 -12.77
N LEU A 212 2.20 -30.09 -12.74
CA LEU A 212 3.38 -30.02 -11.89
C LEU A 212 2.99 -30.00 -10.41
N LEU A 213 1.98 -29.20 -10.03
CA LEU A 213 1.46 -29.18 -8.66
C LEU A 213 0.91 -30.55 -8.25
N GLU A 214 0.22 -31.25 -9.15
CA GLU A 214 -0.26 -32.60 -8.90
C GLU A 214 0.89 -33.58 -8.63
N GLN A 215 1.91 -33.59 -9.49
CA GLN A 215 3.10 -34.45 -9.31
C GLN A 215 3.82 -34.16 -8.00
N LEU A 216 4.03 -32.87 -7.68
CA LEU A 216 4.66 -32.46 -6.42
C LEU A 216 3.82 -32.89 -5.22
N SER A 217 2.48 -32.74 -5.30
CA SER A 217 1.54 -33.11 -4.23
C SER A 217 1.55 -34.61 -3.94
N GLU A 218 1.68 -35.45 -4.97
CA GLU A 218 1.85 -36.90 -4.80
C GLU A 218 3.24 -37.26 -4.27
N SER A 219 4.29 -36.56 -4.70
CA SER A 219 5.68 -36.83 -4.26
C SER A 219 5.90 -36.65 -2.75
N VAL A 220 5.06 -35.86 -2.09
CA VAL A 220 5.15 -35.58 -0.65
C VAL A 220 4.24 -36.45 0.20
N ARG A 221 3.41 -37.31 -0.40
CA ARG A 221 2.55 -38.24 0.37
C ARG A 221 3.41 -39.26 1.12
N GLY A 222 3.36 -39.23 2.44
CA GLY A 222 4.05 -40.18 3.31
C GLY A 222 5.58 -39.99 3.42
N GLY A 223 6.13 -38.95 2.78
CA GLY A 223 7.55 -38.59 2.89
C GLY A 223 7.90 -37.88 4.20
N LYS A 224 9.19 -37.87 4.56
CA LYS A 224 9.68 -37.13 5.73
C LYS A 224 9.96 -35.68 5.35
N SER A 225 9.47 -34.73 6.16
CA SER A 225 9.55 -33.28 5.89
C SER A 225 10.98 -32.73 5.71
N GLN A 226 11.99 -33.42 6.26
CA GLN A 226 13.40 -33.04 6.15
C GLN A 226 13.94 -33.19 4.71
N ASP A 227 13.37 -34.10 3.93
CA ASP A 227 13.85 -34.44 2.58
C ASP A 227 13.18 -33.58 1.49
N PHE A 228 12.20 -32.75 1.85
CA PHE A 228 11.42 -31.97 0.88
C PHE A 228 12.16 -30.70 0.43
N SER A 229 12.20 -30.50 -0.88
CA SER A 229 12.56 -29.23 -1.51
C SER A 229 11.56 -28.11 -1.15
N LYS A 230 11.89 -26.85 -1.45
CA LYS A 230 10.98 -25.70 -1.23
C LYS A 230 9.61 -25.92 -1.90
N LEU A 231 9.60 -26.40 -3.15
CA LEU A 231 8.37 -26.64 -3.92
C LEU A 231 7.58 -27.82 -3.35
N GLN A 232 8.26 -28.87 -2.90
CA GLN A 232 7.62 -29.99 -2.20
C GLN A 232 6.99 -29.55 -0.88
N ARG A 233 7.67 -28.71 -0.09
CA ARG A 233 7.09 -28.14 1.14
C ARG A 233 5.85 -27.29 0.86
N ALA A 234 5.85 -26.53 -0.22
CA ALA A 234 4.67 -25.78 -0.63
C ALA A 234 3.51 -26.68 -1.10
N ALA A 235 3.80 -27.76 -1.83
CA ALA A 235 2.80 -28.77 -2.18
C ALA A 235 2.26 -29.52 -0.95
N ALA A 236 3.10 -29.76 0.07
CA ALA A 236 2.65 -30.30 1.35
C ALA A 236 1.70 -29.32 2.07
N LEU A 237 2.01 -28.02 2.07
CA LEU A 237 1.12 -26.99 2.60
C LEU A 237 -0.22 -26.97 1.83
N TYR A 238 -0.19 -27.03 0.50
CA TYR A 238 -1.39 -27.17 -0.33
C TYR A 238 -2.25 -28.36 0.13
N ASN A 239 -1.66 -29.55 0.31
CA ASN A 239 -2.38 -30.74 0.77
C ASN A 239 -3.01 -30.56 2.15
N VAL A 240 -2.30 -29.91 3.07
CA VAL A 240 -2.80 -29.63 4.44
C VAL A 240 -3.99 -28.67 4.39
N VAL A 241 -3.88 -27.55 3.67
CA VAL A 241 -4.95 -26.56 3.56
C VAL A 241 -6.17 -27.17 2.86
N ARG A 242 -5.94 -27.89 1.76
CA ARG A 242 -6.99 -28.62 1.05
C ARG A 242 -7.72 -29.60 1.98
N ASN A 243 -7.00 -30.34 2.82
CA ASN A 243 -7.61 -31.23 3.80
C ASN A 243 -8.40 -30.47 4.88
N TYR A 244 -7.85 -29.37 5.41
CA TYR A 244 -8.54 -28.52 6.40
C TYR A 244 -9.89 -28.01 5.90
N THR A 245 -9.96 -27.59 4.64
CA THR A 245 -11.23 -27.12 4.04
C THR A 245 -12.30 -28.21 3.85
N ASN A 246 -11.94 -29.50 4.02
CA ASN A 246 -12.90 -30.61 3.97
C ASN A 246 -13.74 -30.73 5.26
N LEU A 247 -13.37 -30.04 6.34
CA LEU A 247 -13.98 -30.17 7.66
C LEU A 247 -15.41 -29.61 7.74
N GLY A 248 -15.82 -28.67 6.87
CA GLY A 248 -17.15 -28.04 6.93
C GLY A 248 -18.34 -28.97 6.68
N HIS A 249 -18.09 -30.18 6.17
CA HIS A 249 -19.11 -31.20 5.96
C HIS A 249 -19.07 -32.33 6.99
N HIS A 250 -18.16 -32.27 7.96
CA HIS A 250 -18.02 -33.29 9.00
C HIS A 250 -18.68 -32.85 10.30
N LEU A 251 -19.34 -33.79 10.96
CA LEU A 251 -19.75 -33.63 12.34
C LEU A 251 -18.53 -33.87 13.25
N ASP A 252 -18.41 -33.10 14.32
CA ASP A 252 -17.41 -33.34 15.34
C ASP A 252 -17.68 -34.67 16.08
N GLY A 253 -16.76 -35.05 16.98
CA GLY A 253 -16.93 -36.27 17.80
C GLY A 253 -18.17 -36.28 18.70
N ALA A 254 -18.91 -35.16 18.79
CA ALA A 254 -20.15 -35.00 19.53
C ALA A 254 -21.39 -34.83 18.61
N GLY A 255 -21.24 -35.01 17.29
CA GLY A 255 -22.35 -34.95 16.32
C GLY A 255 -22.77 -33.53 15.93
N LYS A 256 -21.97 -32.50 16.21
CA LYS A 256 -22.26 -31.10 15.83
C LYS A 256 -21.51 -30.71 14.55
N PRO A 257 -22.08 -29.85 13.70
CA PRO A 257 -21.35 -29.34 12.54
C PRO A 257 -20.11 -28.57 12.99
N VAL A 258 -18.97 -28.84 12.35
CA VAL A 258 -17.76 -28.02 12.51
C VAL A 258 -18.03 -26.68 11.84
N LEU A 259 -18.02 -25.60 12.63
CA LEU A 259 -18.24 -24.24 12.14
C LEU A 259 -16.91 -23.51 11.97
N PHE A 260 -16.77 -22.76 10.87
CA PHE A 260 -15.65 -21.87 10.64
C PHE A 260 -15.92 -20.47 11.18
N SER A 261 -14.97 -19.97 11.96
CA SER A 261 -14.95 -18.58 12.39
C SER A 261 -14.45 -17.67 11.26
N ARG A 262 -14.62 -16.35 11.45
CA ARG A 262 -13.98 -15.35 10.58
C ARG A 262 -12.47 -15.55 10.47
N ARG A 263 -11.80 -15.93 11.57
CA ARG A 263 -10.34 -16.14 11.59
C ARG A 263 -9.94 -17.34 10.74
N ASP A 264 -10.72 -18.43 10.82
CA ASP A 264 -10.49 -19.63 10.00
C ASP A 264 -10.68 -19.30 8.51
N ALA A 265 -11.77 -18.61 8.16
CA ALA A 265 -12.05 -18.19 6.80
C ALA A 265 -10.97 -17.25 6.23
N VAL A 266 -10.48 -16.30 7.03
CA VAL A 266 -9.36 -15.41 6.64
C VAL A 266 -8.09 -16.22 6.40
N MET A 267 -7.72 -17.12 7.32
CA MET A 267 -6.52 -17.97 7.20
C MET A 267 -6.56 -18.82 5.92
N VAL A 268 -7.69 -19.49 5.67
CA VAL A 268 -7.86 -20.34 4.48
C VAL A 268 -7.79 -19.51 3.20
N LEU A 269 -8.47 -18.35 3.17
CA LEU A 269 -8.49 -17.48 1.99
C LEU A 269 -7.10 -16.94 1.66
N THR A 270 -6.38 -16.40 2.65
CA THR A 270 -5.04 -15.82 2.43
C THR A 270 -4.04 -16.89 2.01
N THR A 271 -4.09 -18.08 2.61
CA THR A 271 -3.21 -19.19 2.23
C THR A 271 -3.53 -19.71 0.83
N THR A 272 -4.82 -19.83 0.49
CA THR A 272 -5.24 -20.29 -0.85
C THR A 272 -4.82 -19.30 -1.94
N ALA A 273 -5.00 -18.00 -1.71
CA ALA A 273 -4.58 -16.98 -2.66
C ALA A 273 -3.05 -16.93 -2.81
N SER A 274 -2.30 -17.12 -1.73
CA SER A 274 -0.82 -17.20 -1.78
C SER A 274 -0.34 -18.42 -2.58
N LEU A 275 -0.98 -19.58 -2.37
CA LEU A 275 -0.69 -20.79 -3.14
C LEU A 275 -1.03 -20.61 -4.63
N ALA A 276 -2.14 -19.94 -4.96
CA ALA A 276 -2.50 -19.63 -6.33
C ALA A 276 -1.45 -18.73 -7.01
N GLY A 277 -0.96 -17.70 -6.32
CA GLY A 277 0.13 -16.84 -6.79
C GLY A 277 1.40 -17.63 -7.10
N MET A 278 1.83 -18.47 -6.15
CA MET A 278 3.01 -19.34 -6.35
C MET A 278 2.85 -20.28 -7.55
N VAL A 279 1.68 -20.88 -7.75
CA VAL A 279 1.43 -21.75 -8.91
C VAL A 279 1.47 -20.96 -10.21
N ALA A 280 0.93 -19.74 -10.23
CA ALA A 280 1.03 -18.88 -11.40
C ALA A 280 2.48 -18.51 -11.75
N GLU A 281 3.34 -18.27 -10.76
CA GLU A 281 4.79 -18.06 -10.97
C GLU A 281 5.47 -19.31 -11.55
N LEU A 282 5.11 -20.50 -11.04
CA LEU A 282 5.65 -21.77 -11.53
C LEU A 282 5.29 -22.03 -12.99
N GLU A 283 4.06 -21.74 -13.39
CA GLU A 283 3.56 -21.96 -14.74
C GLU A 283 4.00 -20.86 -15.73
N SER A 284 4.37 -19.68 -15.23
CA SER A 284 4.85 -18.56 -16.07
C SER A 284 6.37 -18.57 -16.32
N THR A 285 7.13 -19.36 -15.55
CA THR A 285 8.58 -19.51 -15.76
C THR A 285 8.82 -20.49 -16.92
N PRO A 286 9.47 -20.08 -18.04
CA PRO A 286 9.77 -21.00 -19.13
C PRO A 286 10.70 -22.12 -18.63
N THR A 287 10.37 -23.35 -18.98
CA THR A 287 11.15 -24.57 -18.71
C THR A 287 12.45 -24.60 -19.53
N ASP A 288 13.30 -23.58 -19.41
CA ASP A 288 14.69 -23.60 -19.89
C ASP A 288 15.59 -24.07 -18.73
N ASN A 289 15.64 -25.38 -18.52
CA ASN A 289 16.79 -26.09 -17.92
C ASN A 289 16.64 -27.61 -18.12
N ALA A 290 16.47 -28.02 -19.38
CA ALA A 290 16.71 -29.39 -19.81
C ALA A 290 17.77 -29.39 -20.92
N LYS A 291 19.03 -29.16 -20.52
CA LYS A 291 20.25 -29.67 -21.18
C LYS A 291 21.30 -29.96 -20.13
#